data_AF-A0A3D4UX32-F1
#
_entry.id   AF-A0A3D4UX32-F1
#
_cell.length_a   1.000
_cell.length_b   1.000
_cell.length_c   1.000
_cell.angle_alpha   90.00
_cell.angle_beta   90.00
_cell.angle_gamma   90.00
#
_symmetry.space_group_name_H-M   'P 1'
#
loop_
_entity.id
_entity.type
_entity.pdbx_description
1 polymer ?
#
loop_
_entity_poly.entity_id
_entity_poly.type
_entity_poly.pdbx_seq_one_letter_code
_entity_poly.pdbx_strand_id
1 'polypeptide(L)'
;MSRVIVPKSAVELALTQAGRHLRENVEPRLLNEFSQMKTSLLSNFDDHPVTRELELKTGADPSAFTSYGSLFGFIGFNESDEPTRIVREMLEKSELKFIKSKSGRLDFRVFHPSKEELFAATPLPWATGRSWLRGIESGMSGFGRYLNIENEASRAGKGIQAKNKLRSTRFKPTKYISKILNDFIQKIEKLSL
;
A
#
# COMPACT_ATOMS: atom_id res chain seq x y z
N MET A 1 45.38 -44.80 9.05
CA MET A 1 44.96 -43.48 9.59
C MET A 1 43.64 -43.67 10.33
N SER A 2 43.56 -43.33 11.61
CA SER A 2 42.29 -43.37 12.36
C SER A 2 41.40 -42.21 11.92
N ARG A 3 40.11 -42.49 11.67
CA ARG A 3 39.13 -41.48 11.26
C ARG A 3 38.29 -41.12 12.49
N VAL A 4 38.48 -39.92 13.03
CA VAL A 4 37.65 -39.40 14.13
C VAL A 4 36.36 -38.86 13.52
N ILE A 5 35.22 -39.39 13.95
CA ILE A 5 33.88 -38.94 13.52
C ILE A 5 33.32 -38.08 14.64
N VAL A 6 32.92 -36.85 14.33
CA VAL A 6 32.30 -35.95 15.30
C VAL A 6 30.94 -36.55 15.73
N PRO A 7 30.67 -36.67 17.05
CA PRO A 7 29.38 -37.18 17.53
C PRO A 7 28.23 -36.29 17.07
N LYS A 8 27.09 -36.89 16.68
CA LYS A 8 25.88 -36.15 16.28
C LYS A 8 25.43 -35.14 17.34
N SER A 9 25.54 -35.49 18.62
CA SER A 9 25.19 -34.63 19.75
C SER A 9 26.05 -33.36 19.83
N ALA A 10 27.33 -33.45 19.51
CA ALA A 10 28.22 -32.28 19.48
C ALA A 10 27.84 -31.32 18.34
N VAL A 11 27.45 -31.87 17.17
CA VAL A 11 26.95 -31.08 16.05
C VAL A 11 25.61 -30.41 16.39
N GLU A 12 24.67 -31.13 17.01
CA GLU A 12 23.37 -30.58 17.44
C GLU A 12 23.51 -29.46 18.48
N LEU A 13 24.43 -29.62 19.43
CA LEU A 13 24.71 -28.60 20.44
C LEU A 13 25.31 -27.33 19.80
N ALA A 14 26.26 -27.48 18.89
CA ALA A 14 26.84 -26.35 18.14
C ALA A 14 25.77 -25.61 17.32
N LEU A 15 24.88 -26.33 16.61
CA LEU A 15 23.79 -25.72 15.86
C LEU A 15 22.78 -24.99 16.75
N THR A 16 22.54 -25.50 17.95
CA THR A 16 21.65 -24.88 18.94
C THR A 16 22.25 -23.58 19.49
N GLN A 17 23.54 -23.60 19.83
CA GLN A 17 24.27 -22.41 20.29
C GLN A 17 24.34 -21.33 19.20
N ALA A 18 24.65 -21.73 17.95
CA ALA A 18 24.65 -20.83 16.80
C ALA A 18 23.26 -20.20 16.58
N GLY A 19 22.19 -21.01 16.66
CA GLY A 19 20.82 -20.51 16.59
C GLY A 19 20.52 -19.46 17.67
N ARG A 20 20.90 -19.70 18.92
CA ARG A 20 20.72 -18.75 20.02
C ARG A 20 21.45 -17.43 19.76
N HIS A 21 22.73 -17.50 19.38
CA HIS A 21 23.53 -16.31 19.10
C HIS A 21 22.96 -15.49 17.94
N LEU A 22 22.43 -16.14 16.90
CA LEU A 22 21.72 -15.47 15.81
C LEU A 22 20.46 -14.76 16.34
N ARG A 23 19.67 -15.40 17.21
CA ARG A 23 18.49 -14.73 17.79
C ARG A 23 18.86 -13.48 18.59
N GLU A 24 19.89 -13.58 19.41
CA GLU A 24 20.30 -12.48 20.29
C GLU A 24 20.87 -11.28 19.52
N ASN A 25 21.59 -11.52 18.43
CA ASN A 25 22.36 -10.47 17.75
C ASN A 25 21.76 -10.02 16.40
N VAL A 26 21.03 -10.91 15.72
CA VAL A 26 20.56 -10.70 14.35
C VAL A 26 19.08 -10.34 14.32
N GLU A 27 18.22 -11.04 15.08
CA GLU A 27 16.78 -10.75 15.09
C GLU A 27 16.46 -9.27 15.41
N PRO A 28 17.07 -8.63 16.44
CA PRO A 28 16.79 -7.23 16.75
C PRO A 28 17.17 -6.28 15.61
N ARG A 29 18.26 -6.58 14.88
CA ARG A 29 18.71 -5.77 13.74
C ARG A 29 17.72 -5.88 12.58
N LEU A 30 17.31 -7.11 12.24
CA LEU A 30 16.30 -7.35 11.20
C LEU A 30 14.96 -6.68 11.54
N LEU A 31 14.53 -6.76 12.81
CA LEU A 31 13.31 -6.10 13.26
C LEU A 31 13.41 -4.57 13.15
N ASN A 32 14.56 -3.99 13.52
CA ASN A 32 14.79 -2.56 13.40
C ASN A 32 14.81 -2.10 11.93
N GLU A 33 15.53 -2.82 11.06
CA GLU A 33 15.56 -2.53 9.62
C GLU A 33 14.17 -2.67 8.99
N PHE A 34 13.44 -3.74 9.33
CA PHE A 34 12.05 -3.90 8.90
C PHE A 34 11.15 -2.76 9.37
N SER A 35 11.28 -2.33 10.63
CA SER A 35 10.53 -1.21 11.18
C SER A 35 10.80 0.07 10.37
N GLN A 36 12.05 0.35 10.02
CA GLN A 36 12.40 1.51 9.19
C GLN A 36 11.82 1.42 7.77
N MET A 37 11.81 0.22 7.18
CA MET A 37 11.19 -0.02 5.88
C MET A 37 9.67 0.17 5.94
N LYS A 38 9.01 -0.29 7.00
CA LYS A 38 7.57 -0.10 7.22
C LYS A 38 7.23 1.37 7.43
N THR A 39 8.01 2.11 8.21
CA THR A 39 7.85 3.56 8.34
C THR A 39 7.99 4.26 7.00
N SER A 40 8.98 3.86 6.20
CA SER A 40 9.14 4.38 4.83
C SER A 40 7.97 4.04 3.92
N LEU A 41 7.39 2.84 4.04
CA LEU A 41 6.20 2.42 3.28
C LEU A 41 5.02 3.35 3.58
N LEU A 42 4.76 3.62 4.86
CA LEU A 42 3.67 4.49 5.29
C LEU A 42 3.91 5.96 4.92
N SER A 43 5.12 6.48 5.11
CA SER A 43 5.47 7.84 4.65
C SER A 43 5.37 7.96 3.13
N ASN A 44 5.85 6.99 2.35
CA ASN A 44 5.69 7.00 0.90
C ASN A 44 4.22 7.01 0.48
N PHE A 45 3.34 6.34 1.23
CA PHE A 45 1.90 6.41 1.02
C PHE A 45 1.37 7.81 1.36
N ASP A 46 1.66 8.33 2.55
CA ASP A 46 1.15 9.63 3.03
C ASP A 46 1.62 10.82 2.20
N ASP A 47 2.87 10.78 1.79
CA ASP A 47 3.53 11.84 1.02
C ASP A 47 3.20 11.78 -0.46
N HIS A 48 2.58 10.70 -0.93
CA HIS A 48 2.21 10.58 -2.32
C HIS A 48 1.19 11.67 -2.71
N PRO A 49 1.39 12.36 -3.85
CA PRO A 49 0.47 13.42 -4.29
C PRO A 49 -1.00 12.99 -4.36
N VAL A 50 -1.26 11.74 -4.76
CA VAL A 50 -2.62 11.17 -4.77
C VAL A 50 -3.23 11.11 -3.36
N THR A 51 -2.49 10.61 -2.37
CA THR A 51 -2.97 10.51 -0.98
C THR A 51 -3.29 11.89 -0.44
N ARG A 52 -2.35 12.82 -0.57
CA ARG A 52 -2.53 14.20 -0.11
C ARG A 52 -3.75 14.85 -0.74
N GLU A 53 -3.98 14.65 -2.03
CA GLU A 53 -5.16 15.20 -2.70
C GLU A 53 -6.48 14.58 -2.20
N LEU A 54 -6.50 13.27 -1.96
CA LEU A 54 -7.68 12.59 -1.41
C LEU A 54 -7.99 13.04 0.02
N GLU A 55 -6.96 13.26 0.85
CA GLU A 55 -7.11 13.74 2.24
C GLU A 55 -7.61 15.19 2.31
N LEU A 56 -7.27 16.01 1.31
CA LEU A 56 -7.79 17.37 1.17
C LEU A 56 -9.27 17.41 0.70
N LYS A 57 -9.85 16.25 0.37
CA LYS A 57 -11.24 16.09 -0.06
C LYS A 57 -11.61 17.05 -1.21
N THR A 58 -12.61 17.90 -1.02
CA THR A 58 -13.06 18.90 -2.01
C THR A 58 -12.25 20.21 -1.97
N GLY A 59 -11.34 20.37 -0.99
CA GLY A 59 -10.48 21.55 -0.86
C GLY A 59 -9.28 21.57 -1.81
N ALA A 60 -9.05 20.51 -2.58
CA ALA A 60 -7.91 20.35 -3.49
C ALA A 60 -8.19 20.76 -4.95
N ASP A 61 -9.02 21.79 -5.18
CA ASP A 61 -9.34 22.27 -6.53
C ASP A 61 -8.43 23.45 -6.91
N PRO A 62 -7.67 23.39 -8.03
CA PRO A 62 -7.65 22.34 -9.05
C PRO A 62 -6.70 21.16 -8.79
N SER A 63 -7.20 19.95 -9.08
CA SER A 63 -6.46 18.68 -9.04
C SER A 63 -5.32 18.61 -10.05
N ALA A 64 -4.23 17.91 -9.69
CA ALA A 64 -3.17 17.55 -10.64
C ALA A 64 -3.53 16.34 -11.53
N PHE A 65 -4.59 15.59 -11.17
CA PHE A 65 -5.00 14.34 -11.81
C PHE A 65 -6.25 14.48 -12.68
N THR A 66 -7.04 15.52 -12.45
CA THR A 66 -8.29 15.77 -13.17
C THR A 66 -8.25 17.16 -13.80
N SER A 67 -8.93 17.33 -14.92
CA SER A 67 -8.98 18.63 -15.61
C SER A 67 -9.82 19.69 -14.89
N TYR A 68 -10.61 19.32 -13.87
CA TYR A 68 -11.47 20.24 -13.11
C TYR A 68 -11.98 19.58 -11.82
N GLY A 69 -12.01 20.32 -10.71
CA GLY A 69 -12.39 19.78 -9.40
C GLY A 69 -11.24 19.01 -8.73
N SER A 70 -11.54 18.41 -7.58
CA SER A 70 -10.61 17.51 -6.88
C SER A 70 -10.78 16.05 -7.29
N LEU A 71 -9.73 15.23 -7.12
CA LEU A 71 -9.80 13.78 -7.32
C LEU A 71 -10.86 13.12 -6.43
N PHE A 72 -11.02 13.58 -5.20
CA PHE A 72 -12.00 13.07 -4.25
C PHE A 72 -13.43 13.23 -4.76
N GLY A 73 -13.77 14.46 -5.19
CA GLY A 73 -15.05 14.75 -5.81
C GLY A 73 -15.21 13.99 -7.12
N PHE A 74 -14.18 13.99 -7.97
CA PHE A 74 -14.19 13.28 -9.24
C PHE A 74 -14.54 11.80 -9.07
N ILE A 75 -13.94 11.10 -8.09
CA ILE A 75 -14.24 9.69 -7.76
C ILE A 75 -15.68 9.52 -7.27
N GLY A 76 -16.22 10.52 -6.57
CA GLY A 76 -17.60 10.55 -6.07
C GLY A 76 -17.72 10.08 -4.62
N PHE A 77 -16.71 10.36 -3.79
CA PHE A 77 -16.79 10.14 -2.34
C PHE A 77 -17.70 11.18 -1.67
N ASN A 78 -18.32 10.80 -0.56
CA ASN A 78 -19.08 11.72 0.29
C ASN A 78 -18.12 12.52 1.19
N GLU A 79 -18.53 13.69 1.68
CA GLU A 79 -17.68 14.55 2.51
C GLU A 79 -17.12 13.88 3.77
N SER A 80 -17.87 12.93 4.36
CA SER A 80 -17.45 12.17 5.53
C SER A 80 -16.53 10.99 5.22
N ASP A 81 -16.32 10.65 3.96
CA ASP A 81 -15.54 9.47 3.59
C ASP A 81 -14.04 9.70 3.86
N GLU A 82 -13.36 8.64 4.32
CA GLU A 82 -11.91 8.58 4.55
C GLU A 82 -11.31 7.44 3.69
N PRO A 83 -11.30 7.58 2.35
CA PRO A 83 -10.99 6.46 1.44
C PRO A 83 -9.56 5.93 1.58
N THR A 84 -8.62 6.79 1.94
CA THR A 84 -7.20 6.48 2.16
C THR A 84 -6.97 5.68 3.43
N ARG A 85 -7.86 5.79 4.44
CA ARG A 85 -7.71 5.15 5.75
C ARG A 85 -7.64 3.64 5.66
N ILE A 86 -8.53 3.00 4.89
CA ILE A 86 -8.51 1.54 4.75
C ILE A 86 -7.20 1.04 4.13
N VAL A 87 -6.63 1.79 3.18
CA VAL A 87 -5.35 1.44 2.56
C VAL A 87 -4.23 1.58 3.58
N ARG A 88 -4.20 2.68 4.34
CA ARG A 88 -3.24 2.90 5.44
C ARG A 88 -3.29 1.77 6.46
N GLU A 89 -4.48 1.44 6.98
CA GLU A 89 -4.67 0.37 7.97
C GLU A 89 -4.23 -1.00 7.45
N MET A 90 -4.39 -1.28 6.15
CA MET A 90 -3.88 -2.52 5.55
C MET A 90 -2.36 -2.53 5.43
N LEU A 91 -1.74 -1.41 5.07
CA LEU A 91 -0.27 -1.29 5.02
C LEU A 91 0.35 -1.40 6.43
N GLU A 92 -0.31 -0.82 7.44
CA GLU A 92 0.09 -0.89 8.85
C GLU A 92 0.08 -2.32 9.40
N LYS A 93 -0.70 -3.23 8.83
CA LYS A 93 -0.70 -4.65 9.23
C LYS A 93 0.52 -5.43 8.72
N SER A 94 1.39 -4.80 7.93
CA SER A 94 2.62 -5.46 7.47
C SER A 94 3.53 -5.80 8.65
N GLU A 95 4.06 -7.02 8.67
CA GLU A 95 4.82 -7.57 9.79
C GLU A 95 5.89 -8.57 9.34
N LEU A 96 6.97 -8.68 10.12
CA LEU A 96 8.02 -9.68 9.97
C LEU A 96 7.85 -10.74 11.06
N LYS A 97 7.76 -12.01 10.67
CA LYS A 97 7.73 -13.15 11.61
C LYS A 97 8.92 -14.06 11.39
N PHE A 98 9.64 -14.36 12.46
CA PHE A 98 10.65 -15.41 12.45
C PHE A 98 9.99 -16.78 12.40
N ILE A 99 10.47 -17.62 11.49
CA ILE A 99 10.08 -19.02 11.39
C ILE A 99 10.99 -19.81 12.34
N LYS A 100 10.49 -20.92 12.91
CA LYS A 100 11.30 -21.78 13.77
C LYS A 100 12.58 -22.23 13.03
N SER A 101 13.69 -21.60 13.40
CA SER A 101 15.03 -21.99 13.02
C SER A 101 15.29 -23.44 13.45
N LYS A 102 15.58 -24.29 12.47
CA LYS A 102 16.36 -25.52 12.67
C LYS A 102 17.75 -25.22 12.10
N SER A 103 18.80 -25.75 12.73
CA SER A 103 20.16 -25.80 12.15
C SER A 103 20.86 -24.47 11.85
N GLY A 104 21.14 -23.63 12.86
CA GLY A 104 22.11 -22.51 12.72
C GLY A 104 21.78 -21.48 11.63
N ARG A 105 20.52 -21.41 11.19
CA ARG A 105 19.99 -20.48 10.19
C ARG A 105 18.84 -19.69 10.78
N LEU A 106 18.68 -18.45 10.37
CA LEU A 106 17.56 -17.61 10.78
C LEU A 106 16.64 -17.38 9.58
N ASP A 107 15.48 -18.04 9.60
CA ASP A 107 14.47 -17.89 8.56
C ASP A 107 13.37 -16.94 9.05
N PHE A 108 12.91 -16.05 8.17
CA PHE A 108 11.81 -15.15 8.45
C PHE A 108 10.87 -15.03 7.25
N ARG A 109 9.66 -14.56 7.51
CA ARG A 109 8.66 -14.23 6.49
C ARG A 109 8.11 -12.84 6.75
N VAL A 110 8.06 -12.05 5.69
CA VAL A 110 7.37 -10.76 5.71
C VAL A 110 5.96 -10.96 5.17
N PHE A 111 4.98 -10.47 5.92
CA PHE A 111 3.58 -10.39 5.53
C PHE A 111 3.26 -8.94 5.20
N HIS A 112 2.62 -8.71 4.06
CA HIS A 112 2.16 -7.41 3.61
C HIS A 112 0.93 -7.61 2.71
N PRO A 113 0.05 -6.61 2.55
CA PRO A 113 -1.06 -6.73 1.62
C PRO A 113 -0.55 -6.75 0.16
N SER A 114 -1.16 -7.60 -0.65
CA SER A 114 -0.99 -7.62 -2.10
C SER A 114 -1.72 -6.44 -2.75
N LYS A 115 -1.35 -6.13 -4.00
CA LYS A 115 -2.04 -5.10 -4.79
C LYS A 115 -3.50 -5.47 -5.01
N GLU A 116 -3.77 -6.75 -5.23
CA GLU A 116 -5.09 -7.30 -5.48
C GLU A 116 -5.99 -7.20 -4.24
N GLU A 117 -5.47 -7.47 -3.05
CA GLU A 117 -6.18 -7.28 -1.77
C GLU A 117 -6.51 -5.80 -1.53
N LEU A 118 -5.55 -4.89 -1.77
CA LEU A 118 -5.81 -3.46 -1.67
C LEU A 118 -6.87 -3.01 -2.67
N PHE A 119 -6.81 -3.48 -3.92
CA PHE A 119 -7.83 -3.15 -4.92
C PHE A 119 -9.22 -3.65 -4.53
N ALA A 120 -9.32 -4.86 -3.97
CA ALA A 120 -10.58 -5.41 -3.51
C ALA A 120 -11.17 -4.61 -2.33
N ALA A 121 -10.31 -4.08 -1.45
CA ALA A 121 -10.71 -3.27 -0.30
C ALA A 121 -11.12 -1.82 -0.64
N THR A 122 -10.90 -1.37 -1.88
CA THR A 122 -11.13 0.01 -2.31
C THR A 122 -12.17 0.11 -3.44
N PRO A 123 -13.42 -0.32 -3.22
CA PRO A 123 -14.45 -0.30 -4.26
C PRO A 123 -14.81 1.13 -4.69
N LEU A 124 -15.15 1.31 -5.97
CA LEU A 124 -15.74 2.57 -6.43
C LEU A 124 -17.15 2.74 -5.84
N PRO A 125 -17.52 3.93 -5.31
CA PRO A 125 -18.84 4.15 -4.71
C PRO A 125 -20.04 3.86 -5.63
N TRP A 126 -19.83 3.96 -6.95
CA TRP A 126 -20.89 3.85 -7.96
C TRP A 126 -20.68 2.72 -8.97
N ALA A 127 -19.56 1.99 -8.90
CA ALA A 127 -19.26 0.89 -9.81
C ALA A 127 -18.82 -0.36 -9.04
N THR A 128 -19.78 -1.22 -8.73
CA THR A 128 -19.56 -2.52 -8.10
C THR A 128 -18.52 -3.34 -8.88
N GLY A 129 -17.61 -3.98 -8.17
CA GLY A 129 -16.54 -4.80 -8.75
C GLY A 129 -15.39 -4.00 -9.38
N ARG A 130 -15.44 -2.67 -9.35
CA ARG A 130 -14.30 -1.81 -9.75
C ARG A 130 -13.68 -1.16 -8.52
N SER A 131 -12.40 -0.83 -8.64
CA SER A 131 -11.58 -0.27 -7.58
C SER A 131 -11.12 1.15 -7.94
N TRP A 132 -11.29 2.11 -7.02
CA TRP A 132 -10.79 3.46 -7.25
C TRP A 132 -9.27 3.49 -7.27
N LEU A 133 -8.64 2.70 -6.41
CA LEU A 133 -7.18 2.58 -6.32
C LEU A 133 -6.60 2.03 -7.62
N ARG A 134 -7.25 1.00 -8.20
CA ARG A 134 -6.89 0.50 -9.54
C ARG A 134 -7.15 1.55 -10.62
N GLY A 135 -8.30 2.23 -10.56
CA GLY A 135 -8.69 3.26 -11.52
C GLY A 135 -7.70 4.42 -11.59
N ILE A 136 -7.09 4.81 -10.48
CA ILE A 136 -6.06 5.85 -10.45
C ILE A 136 -4.83 5.45 -11.26
N GLU A 137 -4.45 4.17 -11.22
CA GLU A 137 -3.25 3.68 -11.89
C GLU A 137 -3.49 3.31 -13.36
N SER A 138 -4.62 2.66 -13.67
CA SER A 138 -4.93 2.17 -15.02
C SER A 138 -5.77 3.14 -15.84
N GLY A 139 -6.26 4.21 -15.22
CA GLY A 139 -7.25 5.11 -15.80
C GLY A 139 -8.68 4.74 -15.46
N MET A 140 -9.52 5.77 -15.47
CA MET A 140 -10.91 5.73 -15.04
C MET A 140 -11.84 5.96 -16.24
N SER A 141 -12.25 4.88 -16.91
CA SER A 141 -13.14 4.96 -18.08
C SER A 141 -14.60 5.21 -17.65
N GLY A 142 -15.28 6.15 -18.33
CA GLY A 142 -16.69 6.50 -18.09
C GLY A 142 -16.94 7.77 -17.28
N PHE A 143 -15.90 8.37 -16.70
CA PHE A 143 -16.00 9.61 -15.91
C PHE A 143 -16.19 10.90 -16.73
N GLY A 144 -16.16 10.83 -18.06
CA GLY A 144 -16.46 11.95 -18.98
C GLY A 144 -17.89 12.50 -18.89
N ARG A 145 -18.70 12.00 -17.94
CA ARG A 145 -20.04 12.50 -17.59
C ARG A 145 -20.08 13.19 -16.22
N TYR A 146 -18.94 13.30 -15.52
CA TYR A 146 -18.86 13.99 -14.24
C TYR A 146 -18.93 15.49 -14.48
N LEU A 147 -19.86 16.14 -13.79
CA LEU A 147 -20.16 17.55 -13.93
C LEU A 147 -20.00 18.22 -12.60
N ASN A 148 -19.19 19.25 -12.62
CA ASN A 148 -18.97 20.12 -11.49
C ASN A 148 -19.85 21.36 -11.73
N ILE A 149 -21.07 21.30 -11.19
CA ILE A 149 -22.00 22.43 -11.04
C ILE A 149 -22.57 22.31 -9.62
N GLU A 150 -22.60 23.43 -8.90
CA GLU A 150 -23.16 23.53 -7.55
C GLU A 150 -24.67 23.34 -7.56
N ASN A 151 -25.16 22.40 -6.75
CA ASN A 151 -26.57 22.24 -6.43
C ASN A 151 -26.69 21.52 -5.08
N GLU A 152 -27.68 21.88 -4.27
CA GLU A 152 -27.95 21.36 -2.92
C GLU A 152 -28.22 19.85 -2.87
N ALA A 153 -28.36 19.19 -4.03
CA ALA A 153 -28.55 17.73 -4.17
C ALA A 153 -27.26 16.95 -4.48
N SER A 154 -26.10 17.60 -4.46
CA SER A 154 -24.82 16.90 -4.57
C SER A 154 -24.47 16.21 -3.25
N ARG A 155 -24.13 14.92 -3.32
CA ARG A 155 -23.78 14.09 -2.14
C ARG A 155 -22.49 14.54 -1.43
N ALA A 156 -21.72 15.42 -2.06
CA ALA A 156 -20.57 16.12 -1.48
C ALA A 156 -20.61 17.63 -1.76
N GLY A 157 -21.81 18.21 -1.87
CA GLY A 157 -22.02 19.64 -2.10
C GLY A 157 -21.71 20.15 -3.53
N LYS A 158 -20.88 19.46 -4.33
CA LYS A 158 -20.57 19.86 -5.73
C LYS A 158 -20.56 18.74 -6.79
N GLY A 159 -21.70 18.49 -7.44
CA GLY A 159 -21.79 17.57 -8.57
C GLY A 159 -23.20 17.18 -9.01
N ILE A 160 -23.63 17.57 -10.23
CA ILE A 160 -24.86 17.10 -10.89
C ILE A 160 -24.70 16.91 -12.41
N GLN A 161 -25.23 15.78 -12.89
CA GLN A 161 -25.38 15.35 -14.29
C GLN A 161 -26.11 16.35 -15.21
N ALA A 162 -25.60 16.55 -16.42
CA ALA A 162 -26.05 17.51 -17.41
C ALA A 162 -26.45 16.71 -18.62
N LYS A 163 -27.58 17.12 -19.19
CA LYS A 163 -28.21 16.46 -20.32
C LYS A 163 -27.41 16.59 -21.62
N ASN A 164 -26.35 17.41 -21.65
CA ASN A 164 -25.46 17.57 -22.80
C ASN A 164 -24.00 17.25 -22.43
N LYS A 165 -23.27 16.65 -23.38
CA LYS A 165 -21.85 16.26 -23.28
C LYS A 165 -20.96 17.49 -23.08
N LEU A 166 -20.87 17.96 -21.84
CA LEU A 166 -19.95 19.02 -21.44
C LEU A 166 -18.54 18.42 -21.41
N ARG A 167 -17.66 19.04 -22.22
CA ARG A 167 -16.22 18.78 -22.46
C ARG A 167 -15.61 17.55 -21.77
N SER A 168 -15.00 16.68 -22.59
CA SER A 168 -14.15 15.54 -22.20
C SER A 168 -13.24 15.88 -21.00
N THR A 169 -13.67 15.54 -19.77
CA THR A 169 -12.79 15.56 -18.60
C THR A 169 -11.69 14.53 -18.82
N ARG A 170 -10.43 14.98 -18.81
CA ARG A 170 -9.27 14.09 -18.98
C ARG A 170 -8.73 13.75 -17.60
N PHE A 171 -8.72 12.46 -17.28
CA PHE A 171 -8.03 11.92 -16.11
C PHE A 171 -6.60 11.54 -16.50
N LYS A 172 -5.62 11.82 -15.64
CA LYS A 172 -4.22 11.44 -15.82
C LYS A 172 -3.88 10.23 -14.94
N PRO A 173 -3.76 9.01 -15.53
CA PRO A 173 -3.34 7.83 -14.78
C PRO A 173 -1.97 8.06 -14.13
N THR A 174 -1.86 7.69 -12.85
CA THR A 174 -0.67 7.92 -12.05
C THR A 174 -0.31 6.65 -11.30
N LYS A 175 0.94 6.19 -11.44
CA LYS A 175 1.46 5.07 -10.64
C LYS A 175 1.44 5.47 -9.18
N TYR A 176 0.85 4.64 -8.33
CA TYR A 176 0.60 4.97 -6.94
C TYR A 176 0.92 3.76 -6.06
N ILE A 177 -0.08 3.02 -5.60
CA ILE A 177 0.11 1.91 -4.67
C ILE A 177 0.98 0.78 -5.23
N SER A 178 0.87 0.50 -6.53
CA SER A 178 1.67 -0.54 -7.16
C SER A 178 3.15 -0.18 -7.13
N LYS A 179 3.48 1.10 -7.32
CA LYS A 179 4.86 1.58 -7.22
C LYS A 179 5.34 1.52 -5.77
N ILE A 180 4.54 2.02 -4.83
CA ILE A 180 4.87 2.04 -3.40
C ILE A 180 5.18 0.62 -2.88
N LEU A 181 4.31 -0.35 -3.21
CA LEU A 181 4.51 -1.75 -2.82
C LEU A 181 5.73 -2.38 -3.49
N ASN A 182 5.95 -2.13 -4.79
CA ASN A 182 7.14 -2.64 -5.47
C ASN A 182 8.43 -2.08 -4.84
N ASP A 183 8.47 -0.80 -4.51
CA ASP A 183 9.63 -0.17 -3.87
C ASP A 183 9.87 -0.77 -2.47
N PHE A 184 8.80 -1.10 -1.72
CA PHE A 184 8.89 -1.79 -0.43
C PHE A 184 9.41 -3.23 -0.56
N ILE A 185 8.88 -4.00 -1.51
CA ILE A 185 9.33 -5.38 -1.79
C ILE A 185 10.81 -5.40 -2.17
N GLN A 186 11.25 -4.47 -3.03
CA GLN A 186 12.66 -4.37 -3.41
C GLN A 186 13.58 -4.05 -2.22
N LYS A 187 13.11 -3.29 -1.22
CA LYS A 187 13.88 -3.05 0.00
C LYS A 187 13.96 -4.32 0.86
N ILE A 188 12.88 -5.08 0.96
CA ILE A 188 12.87 -6.38 1.67
C ILE A 188 13.77 -7.41 0.98
N GLU A 189 13.78 -7.48 -0.35
CA GLU A 189 14.64 -8.42 -1.08
C GLU A 189 16.13 -8.12 -0.88
N LYS A 190 16.46 -6.84 -0.64
CA LYS A 190 17.82 -6.39 -0.28
C LYS A 190 18.12 -6.55 1.21
N LEU A 191 17.15 -6.99 2.01
CA LEU A 191 17.34 -7.36 3.42
C LEU A 191 18.06 -8.70 3.47
N SER A 192 19.34 -8.68 3.13
CA SER A 192 20.27 -9.79 3.29
C SER A 192 21.41 -9.33 4.18
N LEU A 193 21.65 -10.05 5.27
CA LEU A 193 22.83 -9.89 6.12
C LEU A 193 24.00 -10.73 5.60
#